data_AF-A0A3D0T418-F1
#
_entry.id   AF-A0A3D0T418-F1
#
_cell.length_a   1.000
_cell.length_b   1.000
_cell.length_c   1.000
_cell.angle_alpha   90.00
_cell.angle_beta   90.00
_cell.angle_gamma   90.00
#
_symmetry.space_group_name_H-M   'P 1'
#
loop_
_entity.id
_entity.type
_entity.pdbx_description
1 polymer ?
#
loop_
_entity_poly.entity_id
_entity_poly.type
_entity_poly.pdbx_seq_one_letter_code
_entity_poly.pdbx_strand_id
1 'polypeptide(L)'
;AVDLFQIKFLVAVLVVMAVSILAIGFRAGLVVGIAIPVTIGLTFLLMKITGINLDRITLGALIIALGLLVDDAIIAIEMMIVKMEEGWERVRAASHAWSVTAAPMLFGTLVTVAGFVPIGFAQSGVGEYAGNIFWVMAFALLVSWLVAVTFTPYLGVKLLPSYTQHQAGDIYQTRFYQYLRGVVNTCVRYRKTVVLSTLMLLILSGVGMATLVQKQFFPGSDRPEVLIDINLPQGSAIGTTEATVKRLEAILETLPEVKSLSSYIGAGAPRFFISANPEQPDPAFAKIIAIGHDAGARDRIMAEMNRHLEAGEFPEARVRVTRLLFGPPVIWPVSFRVLGPDTEVLRSIAHEVRNLMAAHPNTVMPHLEWDERTPAYYLDMDPDRLRLMGLTPTEVAQQLAFQLNGFNVTDVRQDVRSVQVIARSAREGGLLPEALELKTADGRKVALSQLGELSIRYEDPVIKRYNREPFLAVHADVQGAQPPDVTHAIWADMQSLLAELPPGYRIDIGGSVEQSGKADSSIQKLQPLMLALMLIFIMLQMRSFTGTFVVIATAPLGLVGAVAALLLFNQPFGFTALLGLIGLSGILMRNTMILAQQVQDNFDSGMQAG
;
A
#
# COMPACT_ATOMS: atom_id res chain seq x y z
N ALA A 1 16.84 -7.28 6.24
CA ALA A 1 15.88 -7.16 5.12
C ALA A 1 16.59 -7.08 3.77
N VAL A 2 17.50 -6.13 3.56
CA VAL A 2 18.27 -5.98 2.30
C VAL A 2 19.02 -7.26 1.93
N ASP A 3 19.70 -7.90 2.89
CA ASP A 3 20.45 -9.15 2.63
C ASP A 3 19.54 -10.30 2.19
N LEU A 4 18.37 -10.45 2.83
CA LEU A 4 17.38 -11.46 2.43
C LEU A 4 16.92 -11.23 0.99
N PHE A 5 16.66 -9.98 0.61
CA PHE A 5 16.26 -9.65 -0.75
C PHE A 5 17.39 -9.85 -1.77
N GLN A 6 18.62 -9.46 -1.44
CA GLN A 6 19.78 -9.72 -2.31
C GLN A 6 20.00 -11.22 -2.53
N ILE A 7 19.87 -12.03 -1.47
CA ILE A 7 19.94 -13.50 -1.56
C ILE A 7 18.81 -14.02 -2.44
N LYS A 8 17.56 -13.59 -2.23
CA LYS A 8 16.41 -14.05 -3.06
C LYS A 8 16.55 -13.65 -4.52
N PHE A 9 17.05 -12.45 -4.80
CA PHE A 9 17.33 -11.99 -6.15
C PHE A 9 18.44 -12.81 -6.81
N LEU A 10 19.54 -13.06 -6.10
CA LEU A 10 20.62 -13.92 -6.60
C LEU A 10 20.13 -15.35 -6.87
N VAL A 11 19.32 -15.92 -5.97
CA VAL A 11 18.68 -17.22 -6.16
C VAL A 11 17.80 -17.22 -7.40
N ALA A 12 16.99 -16.16 -7.62
CA ALA A 12 16.17 -16.06 -8.83
C ALA A 12 17.01 -16.04 -10.10
N VAL A 13 18.10 -15.27 -10.15
CA VAL A 13 19.05 -15.25 -11.27
C VAL A 13 19.66 -16.63 -11.52
N LEU A 14 20.10 -17.32 -10.46
CA LEU A 14 20.70 -18.65 -10.57
C LEU A 14 19.70 -19.70 -11.06
N VAL A 15 18.46 -19.67 -10.56
CA VAL A 15 17.40 -20.58 -10.99
C VAL A 15 17.10 -20.36 -12.48
N VAL A 16 16.94 -19.12 -12.90
CA VAL A 16 16.66 -18.80 -14.31
C VAL A 16 17.81 -19.23 -15.22
N MET A 17 19.06 -19.01 -14.80
CA MET A 17 20.25 -19.47 -15.53
C MET A 17 20.29 -21.01 -15.62
N ALA A 18 20.00 -21.71 -14.52
CA ALA A 18 19.99 -23.17 -14.49
C ALA A 18 18.90 -23.76 -15.41
N VAL A 19 17.69 -23.19 -15.38
CA VAL A 19 16.59 -23.59 -16.27
C VAL A 19 16.94 -23.34 -17.73
N SER A 20 17.56 -22.19 -18.04
CA SER A 20 17.99 -21.85 -19.41
C SER A 20 19.05 -22.82 -19.94
N ILE A 21 20.03 -23.18 -19.10
CA ILE A 21 21.06 -24.18 -19.43
C ILE A 21 20.45 -25.56 -19.67
N LEU A 22 19.48 -25.95 -18.85
CA LEU A 22 18.82 -27.26 -18.97
C LEU A 22 17.90 -27.34 -20.19
N ALA A 23 17.25 -26.23 -20.58
CA ALA A 23 16.32 -26.17 -21.70
C ALA A 23 17.02 -26.12 -23.07
N ILE A 24 18.04 -25.27 -23.24
CA ILE A 24 18.64 -24.94 -24.56
C ILE A 24 20.07 -25.51 -24.69
N GLY A 25 20.62 -26.07 -23.61
CA GLY A 25 21.97 -26.62 -23.55
C GLY A 25 23.00 -25.63 -22.99
N PHE A 26 24.16 -26.17 -22.59
CA PHE A 26 25.15 -25.45 -21.80
C PHE A 26 25.68 -24.16 -22.44
N ARG A 27 26.04 -24.19 -23.73
CA ARG A 27 26.63 -23.02 -24.41
C ARG A 27 25.59 -21.93 -24.66
N ALA A 28 24.40 -22.31 -25.10
CA ALA A 28 23.29 -21.37 -25.32
C ALA A 28 22.82 -20.75 -23.99
N GLY A 29 22.64 -21.58 -22.95
CA GLY A 29 22.29 -21.11 -21.62
C GLY A 29 23.37 -20.21 -20.99
N LEU A 30 24.66 -20.42 -21.28
CA LEU A 30 25.73 -19.52 -20.83
C LEU A 30 25.63 -18.14 -21.50
N VAL A 31 25.27 -18.07 -22.79
CA VAL A 31 25.07 -16.77 -23.48
C VAL A 31 23.95 -15.99 -22.82
N VAL A 32 22.80 -16.63 -22.59
CA VAL A 32 21.65 -16.03 -21.88
C VAL A 32 22.06 -15.65 -20.45
N GLY A 33 22.80 -16.52 -19.75
CA GLY A 33 23.30 -16.30 -18.40
C GLY A 33 24.20 -15.06 -18.27
N ILE A 34 25.02 -14.75 -19.28
CA ILE A 34 25.87 -13.54 -19.30
C ILE A 34 25.06 -12.28 -19.62
N ALA A 35 24.02 -12.38 -20.45
CA ALA A 35 23.16 -11.25 -20.80
C ALA A 35 22.39 -10.68 -19.58
N ILE A 36 22.04 -11.54 -18.61
CA ILE A 36 21.29 -11.15 -17.41
C ILE A 36 22.07 -10.14 -16.53
N PRO A 37 23.29 -10.41 -16.03
CA PRO A 37 24.07 -9.44 -15.26
C PRO A 37 24.35 -8.14 -16.00
N VAL A 38 24.57 -8.19 -17.33
CA VAL A 38 24.82 -6.99 -18.14
C VAL A 38 23.58 -6.09 -18.15
N THR A 39 22.41 -6.67 -18.37
CA THR A 39 21.12 -5.95 -18.36
C THR A 39 20.85 -5.32 -17.00
N ILE A 40 21.01 -6.09 -15.92
CA ILE A 40 20.80 -5.60 -14.55
C ILE A 40 21.81 -4.50 -14.21
N GLY A 41 23.08 -4.68 -14.57
CA GLY A 41 24.13 -3.69 -14.32
C GLY A 41 23.85 -2.35 -15.00
N LEU A 42 23.41 -2.38 -16.26
CA LEU A 42 23.01 -1.17 -16.98
C LEU A 42 21.72 -0.56 -16.43
N THR A 43 20.78 -1.38 -15.97
CA THR A 43 19.57 -0.91 -15.26
C THR A 43 19.94 -0.18 -13.96
N PHE A 44 20.86 -0.72 -13.16
CA PHE A 44 21.36 -0.05 -11.95
C PHE A 44 22.09 1.26 -12.26
N LEU A 45 22.81 1.33 -13.37
CA LEU A 45 23.43 2.58 -13.82
C LEU A 45 22.37 3.64 -14.10
N LEU A 46 21.30 3.29 -14.82
CA LEU A 46 20.19 4.22 -15.09
C LEU A 46 19.48 4.65 -13.80
N MET A 47 19.19 3.71 -12.89
CA MET A 47 18.61 4.02 -11.58
C MET A 47 19.47 5.01 -10.79
N LYS A 48 20.79 4.81 -10.79
CA LYS A 48 21.75 5.72 -10.14
C LYS A 48 21.75 7.12 -10.77
N ILE A 49 21.68 7.21 -12.09
CA ILE A 49 21.63 8.50 -12.82
C ILE A 49 20.33 9.25 -12.51
N THR A 50 19.20 8.54 -12.40
CA THR A 50 17.88 9.13 -12.12
C THR A 50 17.58 9.32 -10.63
N GLY A 51 18.50 8.94 -9.73
CA GLY A 51 18.32 9.05 -8.29
C GLY A 51 17.27 8.09 -7.71
N ILE A 52 16.97 6.98 -8.38
CA ILE A 52 16.03 5.97 -7.90
C ILE A 52 16.78 5.04 -6.94
N ASN A 53 16.33 5.03 -5.68
CA ASN A 53 16.93 4.20 -4.63
C ASN A 53 16.54 2.72 -4.78
N LEU A 54 17.39 1.85 -4.23
CA LEU A 54 17.10 0.42 -4.12
C LEU A 54 16.28 0.18 -2.84
N ASP A 55 15.02 -0.19 -3.02
CA ASP A 55 14.06 -0.52 -1.97
C ASP A 55 13.30 -1.80 -2.34
N ARG A 56 12.38 -2.25 -1.48
CA ARG A 56 11.60 -3.48 -1.72
C ARG A 56 10.78 -3.43 -3.01
N ILE A 57 10.28 -2.26 -3.39
CA ILE A 57 9.37 -2.09 -4.52
C ILE A 57 10.13 -2.07 -5.83
N THR A 58 11.24 -1.34 -5.89
CA THR A 58 12.17 -1.35 -7.02
C THR A 58 12.85 -2.71 -7.21
N LEU A 59 13.19 -3.42 -6.12
CA LEU A 59 13.67 -4.80 -6.18
C LEU A 59 12.60 -5.77 -6.69
N GLY A 60 11.34 -5.61 -6.23
CA GLY A 60 10.21 -6.38 -6.74
C GLY A 60 10.00 -6.17 -8.24
N ALA A 61 10.11 -4.92 -8.70
CA ALA A 61 10.09 -4.59 -10.13
C ALA A 61 11.22 -5.29 -10.89
N LEU A 62 12.45 -5.33 -10.36
CA LEU A 62 13.56 -6.06 -10.99
C LEU A 62 13.34 -7.57 -11.05
N ILE A 63 12.69 -8.17 -10.06
CA ILE A 63 12.34 -9.61 -10.09
C ILE A 63 11.29 -9.88 -11.17
N ILE A 64 10.27 -9.03 -11.28
CA ILE A 64 9.25 -9.14 -12.36
C ILE A 64 9.93 -8.95 -13.72
N ALA A 65 10.78 -7.93 -13.85
CA ALA A 65 11.56 -7.67 -15.05
C ALA A 65 12.54 -8.80 -15.38
N LEU A 66 13.08 -9.53 -14.40
CA LEU A 66 13.96 -10.66 -14.63
C LEU A 66 13.28 -11.78 -15.42
N GLY A 67 12.04 -12.11 -15.07
CA GLY A 67 11.27 -13.10 -15.84
C GLY A 67 11.05 -12.66 -17.29
N LEU A 68 10.83 -11.36 -17.50
CA LEU A 68 10.61 -10.76 -18.82
C LEU A 68 11.90 -10.63 -19.64
N LEU A 69 13.03 -10.30 -18.99
CA LEU A 69 14.28 -9.98 -19.68
C LEU A 69 14.96 -11.21 -20.27
N VAL A 70 14.87 -12.34 -19.55
CA VAL A 70 15.52 -13.57 -19.99
C VAL A 70 14.84 -14.11 -21.24
N ASP A 71 13.53 -13.92 -21.34
CA ASP A 71 12.74 -14.36 -22.48
C ASP A 71 13.20 -13.69 -23.78
N ASP A 72 13.54 -12.40 -23.75
CA ASP A 72 14.09 -11.72 -24.94
C ASP A 72 15.39 -12.38 -25.44
N ALA A 73 16.30 -12.67 -24.52
CA ALA A 73 17.57 -13.30 -24.86
C ALA A 73 17.40 -14.75 -25.32
N ILE A 74 16.46 -15.49 -24.72
CA ILE A 74 16.13 -16.87 -25.11
C ILE A 74 15.62 -16.90 -26.55
N ILE A 75 14.61 -16.09 -26.89
CA ILE A 75 14.01 -16.08 -28.23
C ILE A 75 15.06 -15.72 -29.30
N ALA A 76 15.91 -14.74 -29.03
CA ALA A 76 16.98 -14.36 -29.96
C ALA A 76 17.96 -15.53 -30.23
N ILE A 77 18.36 -16.27 -29.18
CA ILE A 77 19.24 -17.44 -29.32
C ILE A 77 18.53 -18.63 -29.98
N GLU A 78 17.29 -18.90 -29.61
CA GLU A 78 16.51 -20.00 -30.17
C GLU A 78 16.33 -19.81 -31.69
N MET A 79 15.97 -18.59 -32.13
CA MET A 79 15.86 -18.28 -33.55
C MET A 79 17.19 -18.45 -34.31
N MET A 80 18.33 -18.13 -33.67
CA MET A 80 19.64 -18.39 -34.25
C MET A 80 19.92 -19.89 -34.36
N ILE A 81 19.64 -20.66 -33.30
CA ILE A 81 19.87 -22.12 -33.27
C ILE A 81 19.03 -22.80 -34.34
N VAL A 82 17.75 -22.49 -34.44
CA VAL A 82 16.85 -23.07 -35.46
C VAL A 82 17.39 -22.83 -36.87
N LYS A 83 17.85 -21.62 -37.19
CA LYS A 83 18.46 -21.35 -38.51
C LYS A 83 19.82 -22.03 -38.71
N MET A 84 20.60 -22.18 -37.66
CA MET A 84 21.86 -22.92 -37.71
C MET A 84 21.62 -24.43 -37.94
N GLU A 85 20.55 -24.99 -37.38
CA GLU A 85 20.13 -26.38 -37.64
C GLU A 85 19.60 -26.58 -39.06
N GLU A 86 18.92 -25.57 -39.63
CA GLU A 86 18.56 -25.51 -41.06
C GLU A 86 19.80 -25.33 -41.98
N GLY A 87 21.01 -25.19 -41.43
CA GLY A 87 22.27 -25.14 -42.16
C GLY A 87 22.80 -23.73 -42.45
N TRP A 88 22.28 -22.69 -41.81
CA TRP A 88 22.77 -21.33 -41.99
C TRP A 88 24.08 -21.10 -41.22
N GLU A 89 24.98 -20.31 -41.79
CA GLU A 89 26.18 -19.84 -41.09
C GLU A 89 25.81 -18.93 -39.90
N ARG A 90 26.60 -18.96 -38.83
CA ARG A 90 26.35 -18.23 -37.58
C ARG A 90 26.05 -16.74 -37.78
N VAL A 91 26.84 -16.06 -38.62
CA VAL A 91 26.67 -14.61 -38.88
C VAL A 91 25.37 -14.34 -39.61
N ARG A 92 25.01 -15.20 -40.56
CA ARG A 92 23.76 -15.10 -41.31
C ARG A 92 22.56 -15.40 -40.40
N ALA A 93 22.66 -16.41 -39.54
CA ALA A 93 21.63 -16.73 -38.55
C ALA A 93 21.43 -15.59 -37.55
N ALA A 94 22.50 -14.97 -37.05
CA ALA A 94 22.44 -13.79 -36.17
C ALA A 94 21.76 -12.59 -36.85
N SER A 95 22.11 -12.31 -38.11
CA SER A 95 21.51 -11.22 -38.88
C SER A 95 20.03 -11.47 -39.15
N HIS A 96 19.65 -12.73 -39.37
CA HIS A 96 18.25 -13.11 -39.57
C HIS A 96 17.42 -12.97 -38.29
N ALA A 97 17.97 -13.41 -37.15
CA ALA A 97 17.34 -13.22 -35.84
C ALA A 97 17.02 -11.73 -35.61
N TRP A 98 17.97 -10.82 -35.87
CA TRP A 98 17.71 -9.38 -35.83
C TRP A 98 16.52 -8.98 -36.72
N SER A 99 16.53 -9.39 -37.99
CA SER A 99 15.51 -8.96 -38.96
C SER A 99 14.08 -9.40 -38.60
N VAL A 100 13.93 -10.56 -37.94
CA VAL A 100 12.62 -11.14 -37.65
C VAL A 100 12.14 -10.78 -36.24
N THR A 101 13.02 -10.78 -35.24
CA THR A 101 12.59 -10.65 -33.84
C THR A 101 12.73 -9.25 -33.26
N ALA A 102 13.64 -8.41 -33.77
CA ALA A 102 13.96 -7.12 -33.15
C ALA A 102 12.75 -6.19 -32.96
N ALA A 103 11.96 -5.99 -34.03
CA ALA A 103 10.80 -5.10 -34.00
C ALA A 103 9.64 -5.69 -33.16
N PRO A 104 9.18 -6.94 -33.37
CA PRO A 104 8.14 -7.54 -32.52
C PRO A 104 8.48 -7.50 -31.03
N MET A 105 9.75 -7.75 -30.67
CA MET A 105 10.20 -7.68 -29.28
C MET A 105 10.18 -6.25 -28.72
N LEU A 106 10.58 -5.24 -29.51
CA LEU A 106 10.51 -3.83 -29.08
C LEU A 106 9.07 -3.41 -28.81
N PHE A 107 8.14 -3.69 -29.72
CA PHE A 107 6.74 -3.33 -29.50
C PHE A 107 6.13 -4.13 -28.34
N GLY A 108 6.52 -5.39 -28.17
CA GLY A 108 6.16 -6.20 -26.99
C GLY A 108 6.62 -5.58 -25.66
N THR A 109 7.87 -5.14 -25.59
CA THR A 109 8.40 -4.47 -24.40
C THR A 109 7.72 -3.12 -24.17
N LEU A 110 7.52 -2.31 -25.22
CA LEU A 110 6.80 -1.03 -25.11
C LEU A 110 5.34 -1.19 -24.66
N VAL A 111 4.62 -2.21 -25.14
CA VAL A 111 3.26 -2.53 -24.69
C VAL A 111 3.26 -2.91 -23.21
N THR A 112 4.25 -3.70 -22.79
CA THR A 112 4.40 -4.09 -21.37
C THR A 112 4.67 -2.86 -20.51
N VAL A 113 5.58 -1.98 -20.92
CA VAL A 113 5.88 -0.71 -20.23
C VAL A 113 4.67 0.21 -20.20
N ALA A 114 3.92 0.30 -21.30
CA ALA A 114 2.69 1.09 -21.39
C ALA A 114 1.65 0.66 -20.35
N GLY A 115 1.52 -0.65 -20.10
CA GLY A 115 0.64 -1.21 -19.06
C GLY A 115 0.92 -0.67 -17.65
N PHE A 116 2.16 -0.27 -17.34
CA PHE A 116 2.54 0.29 -16.04
C PHE A 116 2.43 1.82 -15.96
N VAL A 117 2.11 2.52 -17.07
CA VAL A 117 1.97 3.99 -17.11
C VAL A 117 0.99 4.53 -16.07
N PRO A 118 -0.21 3.95 -15.85
CA PRO A 118 -1.15 4.49 -14.86
C PRO A 118 -0.58 4.53 -13.45
N ILE A 119 0.32 3.60 -13.11
CA ILE A 119 0.91 3.48 -11.78
C ILE A 119 2.08 4.47 -11.64
N GLY A 120 2.92 4.59 -12.67
CA GLY A 120 4.07 5.51 -12.68
C GLY A 120 3.69 6.98 -12.56
N PHE A 121 2.52 7.37 -13.08
CA PHE A 121 2.05 8.76 -13.11
C PHE A 121 0.87 9.04 -12.17
N ALA A 122 0.43 8.06 -11.37
CA ALA A 122 -0.69 8.24 -10.45
C ALA A 122 -0.38 9.32 -9.40
N GLN A 123 -1.16 10.39 -9.38
CA GLN A 123 -1.10 11.41 -8.32
C GLN A 123 -1.90 10.94 -7.10
N SER A 124 -1.33 10.03 -6.32
CA SER A 124 -1.90 9.53 -5.06
C SER A 124 -0.79 8.97 -4.17
N GLY A 125 -1.11 8.63 -2.91
CA GLY A 125 -0.15 7.94 -2.04
C GLY A 125 0.33 6.60 -2.60
N VAL A 126 -0.42 6.00 -3.55
CA VAL A 126 0.03 4.81 -4.29
C VAL A 126 1.13 5.15 -5.27
N GLY A 127 1.07 6.30 -5.94
CA GLY A 127 2.15 6.75 -6.82
C GLY A 127 3.43 7.06 -6.04
N GLU A 128 3.31 7.62 -4.83
CA GLU A 128 4.47 7.85 -3.96
C GLU A 128 5.12 6.53 -3.51
N TYR A 129 4.32 5.50 -3.23
CA TYR A 129 4.81 4.18 -2.81
C TYR A 129 5.30 3.30 -3.99
N ALA A 130 4.60 3.31 -5.12
CA ALA A 130 4.77 2.35 -6.21
C ALA A 130 5.19 2.97 -7.55
N GLY A 131 5.29 4.30 -7.65
CA GLY A 131 5.62 4.99 -8.89
C GLY A 131 6.99 4.59 -9.47
N ASN A 132 7.95 4.27 -8.61
CA ASN A 132 9.28 3.80 -9.04
C ASN A 132 9.24 2.45 -9.78
N ILE A 133 8.19 1.63 -9.63
CA ILE A 133 8.05 0.37 -10.37
C ILE A 133 8.06 0.64 -11.87
N PHE A 134 7.31 1.64 -12.33
CA PHE A 134 7.20 1.97 -13.75
C PHE A 134 8.57 2.29 -14.35
N TRP A 135 9.34 3.16 -13.70
CA TRP A 135 10.66 3.58 -14.19
C TRP A 135 11.65 2.42 -14.21
N VAL A 136 11.70 1.63 -13.13
CA VAL A 136 12.60 0.47 -13.05
C VAL A 136 12.24 -0.58 -14.09
N MET A 137 10.94 -0.87 -14.29
CA MET A 137 10.46 -1.78 -15.34
C MET A 137 10.81 -1.24 -16.73
N ALA A 138 10.59 0.06 -16.98
CA ALA A 138 10.89 0.69 -18.27
C ALA A 138 12.38 0.59 -18.59
N PHE A 139 13.25 0.92 -17.64
CA PHE A 139 14.70 0.77 -17.82
C PHE A 139 15.08 -0.69 -18.03
N ALA A 140 14.63 -1.59 -17.18
CA ALA A 140 15.00 -3.00 -17.26
C ALA A 140 14.56 -3.64 -18.60
N LEU A 141 13.36 -3.37 -19.08
CA LEU A 141 12.84 -3.95 -20.32
C LEU A 141 13.45 -3.31 -21.57
N LEU A 142 13.66 -1.99 -21.61
CA LEU A 142 14.30 -1.34 -22.75
C LEU A 142 15.78 -1.71 -22.86
N VAL A 143 16.48 -1.79 -21.72
CA VAL A 143 17.86 -2.27 -21.65
C VAL A 143 17.92 -3.75 -22.03
N SER A 144 16.99 -4.57 -21.53
CA SER A 144 16.88 -5.99 -21.89
C SER A 144 16.79 -6.17 -23.38
N TRP A 145 15.85 -5.46 -24.03
CA TRP A 145 15.69 -5.51 -25.46
C TRP A 145 16.98 -5.10 -26.17
N LEU A 146 17.60 -3.98 -25.77
CA LEU A 146 18.86 -3.54 -26.38
C LEU A 146 19.95 -4.61 -26.28
N VAL A 147 20.12 -5.23 -25.11
CA VAL A 147 21.09 -6.32 -24.89
C VAL A 147 20.71 -7.57 -25.70
N ALA A 148 19.44 -7.94 -25.72
CA ALA A 148 18.95 -9.14 -26.40
C ALA A 148 19.08 -9.08 -27.92
N VAL A 149 18.93 -7.90 -28.54
CA VAL A 149 19.05 -7.79 -30.00
C VAL A 149 20.50 -7.46 -30.44
N THR A 150 21.33 -6.85 -29.58
CA THR A 150 22.73 -6.51 -29.95
C THR A 150 23.76 -7.50 -29.40
N PHE A 151 23.76 -7.71 -28.08
CA PHE A 151 24.80 -8.42 -27.36
C PHE A 151 24.62 -9.94 -27.44
N THR A 152 23.38 -10.42 -27.35
CA THR A 152 23.05 -11.84 -27.39
C THR A 152 23.42 -12.49 -28.74
N PRO A 153 23.10 -11.91 -29.93
CA PRO A 153 23.51 -12.50 -31.19
C PRO A 153 25.03 -12.47 -31.39
N TYR A 154 25.71 -11.42 -30.92
CA TYR A 154 27.17 -11.34 -30.94
C TYR A 154 27.81 -12.48 -30.13
N LEU A 155 27.35 -12.70 -28.90
CA LEU A 155 27.80 -13.82 -28.09
C LEU A 155 27.42 -15.17 -28.70
N GLY A 156 26.25 -15.27 -29.31
CA GLY A 156 25.80 -16.45 -30.05
C GLY A 156 26.79 -16.86 -31.14
N VAL A 157 27.22 -15.92 -32.00
CA VAL A 157 28.23 -16.19 -33.05
C VAL A 157 29.54 -16.73 -32.46
N LYS A 158 29.97 -16.18 -31.32
CA LYS A 158 31.26 -16.50 -30.70
C LYS A 158 31.25 -17.82 -29.90
N LEU A 159 30.13 -18.13 -29.22
CA LEU A 159 30.06 -19.22 -28.23
C LEU A 159 29.25 -20.42 -28.69
N LEU A 160 28.28 -20.27 -29.62
CA LEU A 160 27.47 -21.40 -30.07
C LEU A 160 28.34 -22.44 -30.81
N PRO A 161 28.08 -23.75 -30.60
CA PRO A 161 28.73 -24.79 -31.38
C PRO A 161 28.26 -24.74 -32.84
N SER A 162 29.01 -25.39 -33.73
CA SER A 162 28.49 -25.67 -35.07
C SER A 162 27.51 -26.83 -34.96
N TYR A 163 26.25 -26.62 -35.36
CA TYR A 163 25.24 -27.67 -35.39
C TYR A 163 25.39 -28.47 -36.69
N THR A 164 25.31 -29.80 -36.60
CA THR A 164 25.23 -30.66 -37.78
C THR A 164 23.87 -30.51 -38.42
N GLN A 165 23.81 -30.40 -39.75
CA GLN A 165 22.56 -30.35 -40.51
C GLN A 165 21.70 -31.58 -40.14
N HIS A 166 20.57 -31.33 -39.48
CA HIS A 166 19.51 -32.32 -39.42
C HIS A 166 18.67 -32.14 -40.68
N GLN A 167 18.24 -33.23 -41.32
CA GLN A 167 17.29 -33.13 -42.44
C GLN A 167 16.04 -32.40 -41.93
N ALA A 168 15.55 -31.41 -42.69
CA ALA A 168 14.50 -30.46 -42.32
C ALA A 168 13.13 -31.07 -41.89
N GLY A 169 13.03 -32.41 -41.80
CA GLY A 169 11.85 -33.15 -41.34
C GLY A 169 12.01 -33.90 -40.02
N ASP A 170 13.21 -34.01 -39.42
CA ASP A 170 13.44 -34.89 -38.26
C ASP A 170 12.93 -34.26 -36.94
N ILE A 171 13.06 -32.94 -36.79
CA ILE A 171 12.58 -32.16 -35.63
C ILE A 171 11.05 -32.25 -35.51
N TYR A 172 10.36 -32.17 -36.66
CA TYR A 172 8.90 -32.23 -36.78
C TYR A 172 8.31 -33.65 -36.66
N GLN A 173 9.15 -34.67 -36.45
CA GLN A 173 8.73 -36.06 -36.30
C GLN A 173 8.93 -36.61 -34.88
N THR A 174 9.45 -35.82 -33.94
CA THR A 174 9.57 -36.23 -32.53
C THR A 174 8.21 -36.53 -31.89
N ARG A 175 8.17 -37.51 -30.96
CA ARG A 175 6.92 -37.93 -30.28
C ARG A 175 6.18 -36.77 -29.60
N PHE A 176 6.93 -35.87 -28.97
CA PHE A 176 6.37 -34.67 -28.35
C PHE A 176 5.75 -33.72 -29.38
N TYR A 177 6.45 -33.48 -30.49
CA TYR A 177 5.94 -32.65 -31.57
C TYR A 177 4.68 -33.24 -32.21
N GLN A 178 4.63 -34.56 -32.45
CA GLN A 178 3.45 -35.22 -33.00
C GLN A 178 2.23 -35.12 -32.06
N TYR A 179 2.44 -35.26 -30.75
CA TYR A 179 1.40 -35.03 -29.75
C TYR A 179 0.89 -33.59 -29.77
N LEU A 180 1.81 -32.61 -29.72
CA LEU A 180 1.47 -31.19 -29.78
C LEU A 180 0.71 -30.86 -31.07
N ARG A 181 1.17 -31.37 -32.22
CA ARG A 181 0.51 -31.22 -33.52
C ARG A 181 -0.89 -31.82 -33.51
N GLY A 182 -1.09 -32.98 -32.89
CA GLY A 182 -2.41 -33.58 -32.72
C GLY A 182 -3.37 -32.71 -31.90
N VAL A 183 -2.89 -32.13 -30.81
CA VAL A 183 -3.65 -31.18 -29.98
C VAL A 183 -3.99 -29.93 -30.78
N VAL A 184 -3.03 -29.30 -31.44
CA VAL A 184 -3.24 -28.09 -32.26
C VAL A 184 -4.23 -28.35 -33.39
N ASN A 185 -4.07 -29.46 -34.14
CA ASN A 185 -5.01 -29.84 -35.19
C ASN A 185 -6.43 -30.04 -34.65
N THR A 186 -6.56 -30.61 -33.45
CA THR A 186 -7.86 -30.77 -32.79
C THR A 186 -8.45 -29.40 -32.42
N CYS A 187 -7.63 -28.47 -31.91
CA CYS A 187 -8.06 -27.11 -31.60
C CYS A 187 -8.52 -26.34 -32.84
N VAL A 188 -7.80 -26.48 -33.96
CA VAL A 188 -8.18 -25.86 -35.25
C VAL A 188 -9.46 -26.49 -35.81
N ARG A 189 -9.59 -27.82 -35.75
CA ARG A 189 -10.79 -28.54 -36.21
C ARG A 189 -12.04 -28.13 -35.44
N TYR A 190 -11.93 -27.98 -34.12
CA TYR A 190 -13.04 -27.57 -33.25
C TYR A 190 -12.94 -26.10 -32.82
N ARG A 191 -12.43 -25.22 -33.69
CA ARG A 191 -12.16 -23.79 -33.39
C ARG A 191 -13.30 -23.06 -32.68
N LYS A 192 -14.56 -23.31 -33.07
CA LYS A 192 -15.73 -22.67 -32.44
C LYS A 192 -15.93 -23.14 -31.00
N THR A 193 -15.78 -24.44 -30.75
CA THR A 193 -15.88 -25.03 -29.42
C THR A 193 -14.76 -24.56 -28.51
N VAL A 194 -13.53 -24.48 -29.02
CA VAL A 194 -12.39 -23.96 -28.25
C VAL A 194 -12.63 -22.51 -27.86
N VAL A 195 -12.96 -21.63 -28.81
CA VAL A 195 -13.26 -20.22 -28.51
C VAL A 195 -14.40 -20.07 -27.50
N LEU A 196 -15.49 -20.84 -27.64
CA LEU A 196 -16.62 -20.80 -26.71
C LEU A 196 -16.19 -21.26 -25.30
N SER A 197 -15.40 -22.34 -25.21
CA SER A 197 -14.90 -22.86 -23.93
C SER A 197 -13.97 -21.87 -23.23
N THR A 198 -13.07 -21.22 -23.98
CA THR A 198 -12.18 -20.17 -23.46
C THR A 198 -12.98 -18.98 -22.94
N LEU A 199 -14.00 -18.55 -23.68
CA LEU A 199 -14.88 -17.46 -23.25
C LEU A 199 -15.67 -17.83 -22.00
N MET A 200 -16.18 -19.07 -21.92
CA MET A 200 -16.89 -19.57 -20.75
C MET A 200 -15.98 -19.62 -19.51
N LEU A 201 -14.74 -20.09 -19.66
CA LEU A 201 -13.74 -20.07 -18.59
C LEU A 201 -13.42 -18.64 -18.15
N LEU A 202 -13.28 -17.71 -19.09
CA LEU A 202 -13.03 -16.30 -18.76
C LEU A 202 -14.20 -15.70 -17.96
N ILE A 203 -15.45 -15.98 -18.36
CA ILE A 203 -16.64 -15.53 -17.62
C ILE A 203 -16.67 -16.16 -16.22
N LEU A 204 -16.41 -17.46 -16.11
CA LEU A 204 -16.36 -18.16 -14.82
C LEU A 204 -15.28 -17.58 -13.90
N SER A 205 -14.09 -17.29 -14.43
CA SER A 205 -13.03 -16.63 -13.67
C SER A 205 -13.39 -15.21 -13.28
N GLY A 206 -14.10 -14.45 -14.13
CA GLY A 206 -14.62 -13.13 -13.80
C GLY A 206 -15.62 -13.17 -12.64
N VAL A 207 -16.56 -14.14 -12.65
CA VAL A 207 -17.48 -14.38 -11.53
C VAL A 207 -16.71 -14.80 -10.28
N GLY A 208 -15.75 -15.72 -10.39
CA GLY A 208 -14.91 -16.16 -9.27
C GLY A 208 -14.12 -15.01 -8.63
N MET A 209 -13.56 -14.10 -9.45
CA MET A 209 -12.90 -12.90 -8.97
C MET A 209 -13.86 -11.96 -8.23
N ALA A 210 -15.10 -11.85 -8.68
CA ALA A 210 -16.08 -10.95 -8.10
C ALA A 210 -16.68 -11.47 -6.78
N THR A 211 -16.84 -12.79 -6.62
CA THR A 211 -17.59 -13.37 -5.49
C THR A 211 -16.74 -14.14 -4.48
N LEU A 212 -15.69 -14.83 -4.92
CA LEU A 212 -14.92 -15.76 -4.07
C LEU A 212 -13.59 -15.17 -3.61
N VAL A 213 -12.97 -14.32 -4.43
CA VAL A 213 -11.67 -13.72 -4.12
C VAL A 213 -11.86 -12.48 -3.24
N GLN A 214 -11.31 -12.53 -2.03
CA GLN A 214 -11.29 -11.39 -1.12
C GLN A 214 -10.49 -10.22 -1.69
N LYS A 215 -10.90 -8.98 -1.42
CA LYS A 215 -10.20 -7.78 -1.89
C LYS A 215 -9.36 -7.17 -0.78
N GLN A 216 -8.08 -6.96 -1.06
CA GLN A 216 -7.17 -6.28 -0.14
C GLN A 216 -6.31 -5.33 -0.95
N PHE A 217 -6.35 -4.02 -0.71
CA PHE A 217 -5.56 -3.13 -1.56
C PHE A 217 -4.05 -3.24 -1.26
N PHE A 218 -3.63 -3.13 0.01
CA PHE A 218 -2.23 -3.35 0.43
C PHE A 218 -2.08 -4.53 1.40
N PRO A 219 -1.04 -5.38 1.25
CA PRO A 219 -0.76 -6.47 2.16
C PRO A 219 -0.21 -5.97 3.50
N GLY A 220 -0.31 -6.82 4.53
CA GLY A 220 0.33 -6.59 5.83
C GLY A 220 1.86 -6.61 5.74
N SER A 221 2.52 -6.00 6.73
CA SER A 221 3.98 -5.97 6.79
C SER A 221 4.59 -7.20 7.47
N ASP A 222 5.69 -7.69 6.92
CA ASP A 222 6.59 -8.70 7.51
C ASP A 222 7.62 -8.09 8.47
N ARG A 223 7.46 -6.80 8.77
CA ARG A 223 8.28 -6.06 9.71
C ARG A 223 8.11 -6.57 11.16
N PRO A 224 9.20 -6.67 11.94
CA PRO A 224 9.17 -7.18 13.31
C PRO A 224 8.60 -6.19 14.35
N GLU A 225 8.33 -4.95 13.95
CA GLU A 225 7.78 -3.93 14.85
C GLU A 225 6.28 -4.17 15.15
N VAL A 226 5.94 -4.11 16.43
CA VAL A 226 4.58 -4.03 16.98
C VAL A 226 4.35 -2.60 17.46
N LEU A 227 3.21 -2.03 17.09
CA LEU A 227 2.75 -0.72 17.55
C LEU A 227 1.64 -0.94 18.57
N ILE A 228 1.77 -0.35 19.75
CA ILE A 228 0.78 -0.43 20.81
C ILE A 228 0.33 1.01 21.10
N ASP A 229 -0.88 1.32 20.68
CA ASP A 229 -1.52 2.61 20.92
C ASP A 229 -2.31 2.54 22.22
N ILE A 230 -2.14 3.55 23.07
CA ILE A 230 -2.73 3.61 24.40
C ILE A 230 -3.50 4.92 24.49
N ASN A 231 -4.82 4.83 24.53
CA ASN A 231 -5.73 5.97 24.59
C ASN A 231 -6.50 5.92 25.90
N LEU A 232 -6.22 6.84 26.81
CA LEU A 232 -7.04 7.09 27.99
C LEU A 232 -8.19 8.04 27.65
N PRO A 233 -9.24 8.11 28.49
CA PRO A 233 -10.26 9.13 28.38
C PRO A 233 -9.68 10.54 28.30
N GLN A 234 -10.27 11.38 27.44
CA GLN A 234 -9.81 12.75 27.23
C GLN A 234 -9.87 13.55 28.54
N GLY A 235 -8.89 14.41 28.74
CA GLY A 235 -8.70 15.14 30.00
C GLY A 235 -7.90 14.39 31.08
N SER A 236 -7.46 13.16 30.82
CA SER A 236 -6.56 12.44 31.73
C SER A 236 -5.21 13.13 31.89
N ALA A 237 -4.66 13.13 33.10
CA ALA A 237 -3.34 13.69 33.37
C ALA A 237 -2.23 12.81 32.77
N ILE A 238 -1.16 13.43 32.26
CA ILE A 238 -0.04 12.71 31.65
C ILE A 238 0.62 11.68 32.59
N GLY A 239 0.63 11.96 33.89
CA GLY A 239 1.15 11.02 34.90
C GLY A 239 0.32 9.74 35.04
N THR A 240 -0.99 9.80 34.77
CA THR A 240 -1.86 8.63 34.72
C THR A 240 -1.52 7.78 33.49
N THR A 241 -1.36 8.42 32.34
CA THR A 241 -0.91 7.76 31.10
C THR A 241 0.46 7.10 31.29
N GLU A 242 1.41 7.79 31.93
CA GLU A 242 2.73 7.24 32.24
C GLU A 242 2.66 6.00 33.14
N ALA A 243 1.78 6.01 34.15
CA ALA A 243 1.59 4.85 35.02
C ALA A 243 1.05 3.62 34.26
N THR A 244 0.08 3.81 33.36
CA THR A 244 -0.43 2.74 32.50
C THR A 244 0.64 2.22 31.53
N VAL A 245 1.43 3.12 30.94
CA VAL A 245 2.56 2.76 30.06
C VAL A 245 3.58 1.90 30.79
N LYS A 246 4.01 2.30 32.00
CA LYS A 246 4.97 1.51 32.80
C LYS A 246 4.48 0.10 33.12
N ARG A 247 3.17 -0.07 33.35
CA ARG A 247 2.58 -1.41 33.55
C ARG A 247 2.68 -2.26 32.28
N LEU A 248 2.44 -1.68 31.11
CA LEU A 248 2.58 -2.37 29.82
C LEU A 248 4.05 -2.68 29.50
N GLU A 249 4.97 -1.75 29.78
CA GLU A 249 6.41 -1.95 29.63
C GLU A 249 6.88 -3.15 30.47
N ALA A 250 6.46 -3.23 31.73
CA ALA A 250 6.83 -4.34 32.62
C ALA A 250 6.38 -5.71 32.08
N ILE A 251 5.24 -5.79 31.38
CA ILE A 251 4.80 -7.03 30.72
C ILE A 251 5.70 -7.32 29.52
N LEU A 252 5.89 -6.35 28.63
CA LEU A 252 6.66 -6.50 27.40
C LEU A 252 8.14 -6.86 27.65
N GLU A 253 8.74 -6.31 28.70
CA GLU A 253 10.13 -6.59 29.09
C GLU A 253 10.33 -8.04 29.57
N THR A 254 9.27 -8.73 30.04
CA THR A 254 9.36 -10.14 30.43
C THR A 254 9.34 -11.11 29.24
N LEU A 255 8.93 -10.63 28.06
CA LEU A 255 8.80 -11.46 26.87
C LEU A 255 10.15 -11.64 26.16
N PRO A 256 10.67 -12.87 26.02
CA PRO A 256 11.95 -13.11 25.34
C PRO A 256 11.92 -12.74 23.85
N GLU A 257 10.73 -12.64 23.26
CA GLU A 257 10.50 -12.19 21.89
C GLU A 257 10.86 -10.73 21.64
N VAL A 258 10.81 -9.88 22.67
CA VAL A 258 11.05 -8.43 22.57
C VAL A 258 12.56 -8.18 22.58
N LYS A 259 13.06 -7.58 21.51
CA LYS A 259 14.47 -7.19 21.36
C LYS A 259 14.74 -5.80 21.94
N SER A 260 13.83 -4.87 21.71
CA SER A 260 13.94 -3.49 22.21
C SER A 260 12.57 -2.84 22.27
N LEU A 261 12.42 -1.90 23.20
CA LEU A 261 11.19 -1.16 23.44
C LEU A 261 11.47 0.34 23.37
N SER A 262 10.49 1.12 22.90
CA SER A 262 10.52 2.58 22.99
C SER A 262 9.11 3.11 23.21
N SER A 263 8.97 3.95 24.22
CA SER A 263 7.67 4.51 24.61
C SER A 263 7.65 6.01 24.41
N TYR A 264 6.55 6.50 23.85
CA TYR A 264 6.27 7.91 23.60
C TYR A 264 5.01 8.27 24.36
N ILE A 265 5.12 9.16 25.35
CA ILE A 265 4.04 9.52 26.27
C ILE A 265 3.67 10.98 26.02
N GLY A 266 2.39 11.27 25.84
CA GLY A 266 1.89 12.62 25.57
C GLY A 266 1.94 13.03 24.10
N ALA A 267 2.47 12.19 23.21
CA ALA A 267 2.53 12.41 21.77
C ALA A 267 2.86 11.11 21.02
N GLY A 268 2.64 11.10 19.70
CA GLY A 268 3.05 10.00 18.83
C GLY A 268 4.57 9.90 18.64
N ALA A 269 5.01 8.74 18.16
CA ALA A 269 6.40 8.54 17.76
C ALA A 269 6.76 9.43 16.55
N PRO A 270 8.01 9.95 16.46
CA PRO A 270 8.48 10.63 15.26
C PRO A 270 8.32 9.76 14.02
N ARG A 271 8.11 10.37 12.85
CA ARG A 271 7.93 9.61 11.61
C ARG A 271 9.22 8.86 11.27
N PHE A 272 9.15 7.52 11.28
CA PHE A 272 10.25 6.62 10.89
C PHE A 272 9.88 5.70 9.72
N PHE A 273 8.60 5.67 9.32
CA PHE A 273 8.08 4.84 8.24
C PHE A 273 7.02 5.62 7.46
N ILE A 274 6.89 5.37 6.15
CA ILE A 274 6.04 6.17 5.26
C ILE A 274 4.55 6.15 5.67
N SER A 275 4.07 5.00 6.17
CA SER A 275 2.71 4.83 6.66
C SER A 275 2.54 5.14 8.15
N ALA A 276 3.60 5.57 8.84
CA ALA A 276 3.54 5.97 10.24
C ALA A 276 3.44 7.50 10.34
N ASN A 277 2.23 7.99 10.60
CA ASN A 277 2.00 9.41 10.88
C ASN A 277 2.13 9.66 12.39
N PRO A 278 2.94 10.63 12.84
CA PRO A 278 2.97 11.01 14.24
C PRO A 278 1.63 11.56 14.69
N GLU A 279 1.12 11.05 15.80
CA GLU A 279 -0.03 11.62 16.49
C GLU A 279 0.33 12.96 17.14
N GLN A 280 -0.65 13.85 17.19
CA GLN A 280 -0.50 15.17 17.80
C GLN A 280 -0.30 15.04 19.32
N PRO A 281 0.28 16.07 19.97
CA PRO A 281 0.41 16.08 21.42
C PRO A 281 -0.95 15.94 22.11
N ASP A 282 -1.09 14.90 22.93
CA ASP A 282 -2.27 14.58 23.74
C ASP A 282 -1.79 13.90 25.04
N PRO A 283 -1.95 14.53 26.22
CA PRO A 283 -1.60 13.94 27.52
C PRO A 283 -2.24 12.59 27.80
N ALA A 284 -3.42 12.31 27.23
CA ALA A 284 -4.16 11.06 27.38
C ALA A 284 -3.73 9.97 26.37
N PHE A 285 -2.73 10.25 25.54
CA PHE A 285 -2.22 9.32 24.54
C PHE A 285 -0.78 8.89 24.82
N ALA A 286 -0.49 7.62 24.55
CA ALA A 286 0.86 7.11 24.45
C ALA A 286 0.97 6.07 23.33
N LYS A 287 2.19 5.91 22.81
CA LYS A 287 2.51 4.87 21.84
C LYS A 287 3.76 4.12 22.29
N ILE A 288 3.69 2.80 22.31
CA ILE A 288 4.83 1.92 22.53
C ILE A 288 5.18 1.25 21.21
N ILE A 289 6.47 1.24 20.86
CA ILE A 289 7.03 0.50 19.74
C ILE A 289 7.88 -0.62 20.30
N ALA A 290 7.39 -1.85 20.19
CA ALA A 290 8.12 -3.06 20.55
C ALA A 290 8.71 -3.69 19.29
N ILE A 291 10.02 -3.95 19.29
CA ILE A 291 10.71 -4.59 18.15
C ILE A 291 10.93 -6.05 18.49
N GLY A 292 10.31 -6.97 17.74
CA GLY A 292 10.59 -8.40 17.84
C GLY A 292 11.90 -8.80 17.15
N HIS A 293 12.37 -10.03 17.38
CA HIS A 293 13.51 -10.58 16.63
C HIS A 293 13.19 -10.82 15.15
N ASP A 294 11.95 -11.22 14.86
CA ASP A 294 11.44 -11.50 13.51
C ASP A 294 9.90 -11.33 13.45
N ALA A 295 9.30 -11.59 12.29
CA ALA A 295 7.86 -11.49 12.07
C ALA A 295 7.04 -12.47 12.92
N GLY A 296 7.59 -13.66 13.23
CA GLY A 296 6.93 -14.64 14.09
C GLY A 296 6.98 -14.24 15.56
N ALA A 297 8.10 -13.65 16.02
CA ALA A 297 8.21 -13.05 17.35
C ALA A 297 7.22 -11.89 17.51
N ARG A 298 7.11 -11.03 16.49
CA ARG A 298 6.11 -9.95 16.41
C ARG A 298 4.68 -10.49 16.56
N ASP A 299 4.32 -11.55 15.83
CA ASP A 299 2.99 -12.17 15.92
C ASP A 299 2.72 -12.77 17.32
N ARG A 300 3.73 -13.36 17.97
CA ARG A 300 3.62 -13.86 19.36
C ARG A 300 3.44 -12.72 20.38
N ILE A 301 4.21 -11.63 20.26
CA ILE A 301 4.04 -10.43 21.10
C ILE A 301 2.61 -9.90 20.96
N MET A 302 2.10 -9.78 19.73
CA MET A 302 0.73 -9.33 19.51
C MET A 302 -0.30 -10.26 20.17
N ALA A 303 -0.14 -11.58 20.03
CA ALA A 303 -1.04 -12.56 20.63
C ALA A 303 -1.01 -12.54 22.16
N GLU A 304 0.17 -12.36 22.75
CA GLU A 304 0.33 -12.24 24.20
C GLU A 304 -0.34 -10.98 24.74
N MET A 305 -0.06 -9.82 24.10
CA MET A 305 -0.68 -8.56 24.51
C MET A 305 -2.19 -8.61 24.38
N ASN A 306 -2.72 -9.14 23.26
CA ASN A 306 -4.17 -9.28 23.08
C ASN A 306 -4.79 -10.17 24.18
N ARG A 307 -4.09 -11.20 24.67
CA ARG A 307 -4.57 -12.03 25.79
C ARG A 307 -4.71 -11.23 27.08
N HIS A 308 -3.73 -10.39 27.43
CA HIS A 308 -3.81 -9.50 28.59
C HIS A 308 -4.95 -8.47 28.46
N LEU A 309 -5.19 -7.99 27.24
CA LEU A 309 -6.30 -7.07 26.96
C LEU A 309 -7.67 -7.75 27.06
N GLU A 310 -7.81 -8.95 26.52
CA GLU A 310 -9.03 -9.78 26.62
C GLU A 310 -9.32 -10.19 28.06
N ALA A 311 -8.29 -10.35 28.90
CA ALA A 311 -8.43 -10.57 30.34
C ALA A 311 -8.91 -9.33 31.12
N GLY A 312 -8.97 -8.15 30.47
CA GLY A 312 -9.46 -6.92 31.08
C GLY A 312 -8.49 -6.29 32.07
N GLU A 313 -7.17 -6.48 31.89
CA GLU A 313 -6.15 -5.97 32.84
C GLU A 313 -5.96 -4.44 32.80
N PHE A 314 -6.48 -3.77 31.77
CA PHE A 314 -6.36 -2.33 31.52
C PHE A 314 -7.73 -1.68 31.25
N PRO A 315 -8.67 -1.70 32.21
CA PRO A 315 -10.00 -1.10 32.01
C PRO A 315 -9.95 0.44 31.87
N GLU A 316 -8.88 1.07 32.36
CA GLU A 316 -8.71 2.53 32.34
C GLU A 316 -8.31 3.08 30.96
N ALA A 317 -7.84 2.24 30.04
CA ALA A 317 -7.29 2.68 28.76
C ALA A 317 -7.74 1.77 27.61
N ARG A 318 -8.05 2.38 26.48
CA ARG A 318 -8.21 1.68 25.21
C ARG A 318 -6.82 1.39 24.65
N VAL A 319 -6.37 0.15 24.77
CA VAL A 319 -5.10 -0.31 24.21
C VAL A 319 -5.35 -1.05 22.90
N ARG A 320 -4.61 -0.67 21.86
CA ARG A 320 -4.73 -1.26 20.53
C ARG A 320 -3.38 -1.76 20.06
N VAL A 321 -3.31 -3.04 19.75
CA VAL A 321 -2.07 -3.70 19.31
C VAL A 321 -2.12 -3.94 17.81
N THR A 322 -1.23 -3.29 17.06
CA THR A 322 -1.21 -3.33 15.60
C THR A 322 0.18 -3.61 15.06
N ARG A 323 0.23 -3.93 13.78
CA ARG A 323 1.47 -4.06 13.00
C ARG A 323 1.51 -2.98 11.94
N LEU A 324 2.71 -2.68 11.45
CA LEU A 324 2.89 -1.79 10.32
C LEU A 324 2.16 -2.34 9.08
N LEU A 325 1.60 -1.43 8.29
CA LEU A 325 0.96 -1.73 7.00
C LEU A 325 1.77 -1.11 5.88
N PHE A 326 1.84 -1.77 4.72
CA PHE A 326 2.42 -1.17 3.52
C PHE A 326 1.43 -0.22 2.83
N GLY A 327 1.95 0.74 2.08
CA GLY A 327 1.14 1.72 1.34
C GLY A 327 0.84 3.00 2.13
N PRO A 328 -0.18 3.78 1.70
CA PRO A 328 -0.61 4.99 2.37
C PRO A 328 -1.08 4.72 3.82
N PRO A 329 -0.94 5.70 4.72
CA PRO A 329 -1.33 5.55 6.12
C PRO A 329 -2.86 5.35 6.25
N VAL A 330 -3.26 4.23 6.84
CA VAL A 330 -4.62 3.93 7.27
C VAL A 330 -4.60 3.75 8.78
N ILE A 331 -5.16 4.72 9.51
CA ILE A 331 -5.16 4.69 10.99
C ILE A 331 -6.10 3.58 11.48
N TRP A 332 -7.34 3.58 11.00
CA TRP A 332 -8.35 2.56 11.31
C TRP A 332 -8.85 1.90 10.03
N PRO A 333 -8.94 0.55 9.99
CA PRO A 333 -9.32 -0.17 8.78
C PRO A 333 -10.76 0.14 8.37
N VAL A 334 -11.68 0.24 9.34
CA VAL A 334 -13.08 0.66 9.16
C VAL A 334 -13.28 1.97 9.89
N SER A 335 -13.83 2.96 9.19
CA SER A 335 -14.09 4.29 9.74
C SER A 335 -15.29 4.92 9.04
N PHE A 336 -16.22 5.48 9.80
CA PHE A 336 -17.32 6.30 9.29
C PHE A 336 -17.26 7.67 9.95
N ARG A 337 -17.29 8.74 9.15
CA ARG A 337 -17.23 10.12 9.64
C ARG A 337 -18.62 10.72 9.63
N VAL A 338 -19.13 11.07 10.80
CA VAL A 338 -20.36 11.87 10.93
C VAL A 338 -19.96 13.34 10.86
N LEU A 339 -20.49 14.09 9.91
CA LEU A 339 -20.24 15.51 9.73
C LEU A 339 -21.52 16.30 10.01
N GLY A 340 -21.37 17.44 10.67
CA GLY A 340 -22.48 18.34 10.97
C GLY A 340 -22.07 19.51 11.87
N PRO A 341 -22.96 20.48 12.08
CA PRO A 341 -22.64 21.73 12.78
C PRO A 341 -22.65 21.63 14.31
N ASP A 342 -23.57 20.86 14.90
CA ASP A 342 -23.75 20.75 16.36
C ASP A 342 -23.10 19.46 16.89
N THR A 343 -22.19 19.59 17.88
CA THR A 343 -21.43 18.48 18.46
C THR A 343 -22.29 17.51 19.26
N GLU A 344 -23.41 17.94 19.83
CA GLU A 344 -24.28 17.08 20.63
C GLU A 344 -25.09 16.11 19.76
N VAL A 345 -25.73 16.63 18.71
CA VAL A 345 -26.43 15.82 17.71
C VAL A 345 -25.44 14.92 16.96
N LEU A 346 -24.23 15.42 16.71
CA LEU A 346 -23.19 14.66 16.03
C LEU A 346 -22.74 13.47 16.88
N ARG A 347 -22.61 13.64 18.21
CA ARG A 347 -22.33 12.55 19.15
C ARG A 347 -23.47 11.53 19.21
N SER A 348 -24.74 11.96 19.23
CA SER A 348 -25.88 11.02 19.25
C SER A 348 -25.88 10.12 18.01
N ILE A 349 -25.72 10.71 16.82
CA ILE A 349 -25.62 9.95 15.56
C ILE A 349 -24.40 9.02 15.58
N ALA A 350 -23.25 9.49 16.07
CA ALA A 350 -22.04 8.68 16.15
C ALA A 350 -22.20 7.47 17.10
N HIS A 351 -22.96 7.59 18.20
CA HIS A 351 -23.29 6.45 19.04
C HIS A 351 -24.18 5.43 18.35
N GLU A 352 -25.15 5.87 17.56
CA GLU A 352 -25.99 4.97 16.75
C GLU A 352 -25.15 4.22 15.72
N VAL A 353 -24.26 4.93 15.01
CA VAL A 353 -23.28 4.32 14.10
C VAL A 353 -22.39 3.32 14.83
N ARG A 354 -21.87 3.64 16.02
CA ARG A 354 -21.06 2.71 16.83
C ARG A 354 -21.84 1.46 17.20
N ASN A 355 -23.11 1.59 17.59
CA ASN A 355 -23.93 0.46 17.96
C ASN A 355 -24.20 -0.46 16.76
N LEU A 356 -24.43 0.10 15.57
CA LEU A 356 -24.53 -0.67 14.32
C LEU A 356 -23.22 -1.39 14.00
N MET A 357 -22.09 -0.71 14.15
CA MET A 357 -20.77 -1.33 13.97
C MET A 357 -20.58 -2.49 14.96
N ALA A 358 -20.90 -2.29 16.25
CA ALA A 358 -20.77 -3.31 17.30
C ALA A 358 -21.65 -4.54 17.11
N ALA A 359 -22.77 -4.42 16.40
CA ALA A 359 -23.62 -5.56 16.06
C ALA A 359 -22.99 -6.48 15.02
N HIS A 360 -22.02 -5.99 14.24
CA HIS A 360 -21.40 -6.76 13.16
C HIS A 360 -20.31 -7.70 13.71
N PRO A 361 -20.36 -9.03 13.44
CA PRO A 361 -19.56 -10.04 14.13
C PRO A 361 -18.05 -9.94 13.90
N ASN A 362 -17.63 -9.35 12.79
CA ASN A 362 -16.22 -9.20 12.42
C ASN A 362 -15.59 -7.87 12.87
N THR A 363 -16.33 -7.03 13.62
CA THR A 363 -15.78 -5.76 14.13
C THR A 363 -15.19 -5.97 15.52
N VAL A 364 -14.09 -5.26 15.79
CA VAL A 364 -13.42 -5.28 17.08
C VAL A 364 -13.32 -3.85 17.59
N MET A 365 -13.74 -3.66 18.85
CA MET A 365 -13.59 -2.39 19.58
C MET A 365 -14.13 -1.16 18.83
N PRO A 366 -15.40 -1.15 18.40
CA PRO A 366 -16.01 0.04 17.80
C PRO A 366 -16.08 1.17 18.83
N HIS A 367 -15.53 2.34 18.48
CA HIS A 367 -15.47 3.49 19.38
C HIS A 367 -15.55 4.81 18.61
N LEU A 368 -15.89 5.88 19.33
CA LEU A 368 -15.89 7.24 18.82
C LEU A 368 -14.47 7.82 18.98
N GLU A 369 -14.04 8.62 18.02
CA GLU A 369 -12.68 9.20 18.00
C GLU A 369 -12.44 10.15 19.18
N TRP A 370 -13.47 10.93 19.55
CA TRP A 370 -13.52 11.78 20.74
C TRP A 370 -14.96 11.78 21.26
N ASP A 371 -15.19 11.31 22.48
CA ASP A 371 -16.54 11.20 23.04
C ASP A 371 -16.65 11.97 24.35
N GLU A 372 -15.65 11.76 25.21
CA GLU A 372 -15.60 12.20 26.58
C GLU A 372 -15.49 13.72 26.67
N ARG A 373 -16.35 14.30 27.50
CA ARG A 373 -16.27 15.71 27.89
C ARG A 373 -15.43 15.86 29.14
N THR A 374 -14.65 16.93 29.19
CA THR A 374 -13.81 17.25 30.35
C THR A 374 -14.52 18.26 31.24
N PRO A 375 -14.52 18.09 32.57
CA PRO A 375 -15.02 19.10 33.48
C PRO A 375 -14.11 20.34 33.47
N ALA A 376 -14.71 21.50 33.26
CA ALA A 376 -14.06 22.80 33.30
C ALA A 376 -14.77 23.69 34.33
N TYR A 377 -13.97 24.47 35.08
CA TYR A 377 -14.50 25.47 35.99
C TYR A 377 -14.83 26.75 35.23
N TYR A 378 -16.09 27.18 35.33
CA TYR A 378 -16.61 28.40 34.76
C TYR A 378 -16.88 29.40 35.88
N LEU A 379 -16.26 30.58 35.78
CA LEU A 379 -16.59 31.71 36.64
C LEU A 379 -17.56 32.63 35.90
N ASP A 380 -18.84 32.53 36.24
CA ASP A 380 -19.88 33.44 35.77
C ASP A 380 -19.79 34.73 36.57
N MET A 381 -18.91 35.63 36.10
CA MET A 381 -18.64 36.91 36.75
C MET A 381 -19.88 37.82 36.71
N ASP A 382 -20.22 38.40 37.86
CA ASP A 382 -21.28 39.41 37.97
C ASP A 382 -20.68 40.81 37.69
N PRO A 383 -21.05 41.46 36.57
CA PRO A 383 -20.48 42.76 36.21
C PRO A 383 -20.77 43.86 37.23
N ASP A 384 -21.86 43.77 38.00
CA ASP A 384 -22.25 44.78 38.97
C ASP A 384 -21.40 44.63 40.24
N ARG A 385 -21.18 43.40 40.69
CA ARG A 385 -20.27 43.11 41.82
C ARG A 385 -18.84 43.48 41.51
N LEU A 386 -18.36 43.16 40.31
CA LEU A 386 -17.02 43.54 39.86
C LEU A 386 -16.81 45.06 39.95
N ARG A 387 -17.79 45.86 39.48
CA ARG A 387 -17.72 47.34 39.57
C ARG A 387 -17.70 47.84 41.00
N LEU A 388 -18.50 47.26 41.91
CA LEU A 388 -18.50 47.63 43.33
C LEU A 388 -17.16 47.34 44.03
N MET A 389 -16.46 46.30 43.56
CA MET A 389 -15.15 45.90 44.08
C MET A 389 -13.98 46.59 43.38
N GLY A 390 -14.26 47.44 42.38
CA GLY A 390 -13.24 48.13 41.60
C GLY A 390 -12.36 47.19 40.78
N LEU A 391 -12.95 46.09 40.29
CA LEU A 391 -12.27 45.07 39.47
C LEU A 391 -12.86 45.03 38.06
N THR A 392 -12.02 44.80 37.07
CA THR A 392 -12.43 44.49 35.69
C THR A 392 -12.31 43.00 35.38
N PRO A 393 -13.10 42.45 34.44
CA PRO A 393 -12.95 41.06 34.01
C PRO A 393 -11.53 40.72 33.53
N THR A 394 -10.86 41.66 32.87
CA THR A 394 -9.49 41.49 32.40
C THR A 394 -8.48 41.38 33.54
N GLU A 395 -8.61 42.22 34.57
CA GLU A 395 -7.75 42.14 35.77
C GLU A 395 -7.97 40.84 36.54
N VAL A 396 -9.22 40.40 36.65
CA VAL A 396 -9.58 39.10 37.24
C VAL A 396 -8.92 37.97 36.46
N ALA A 397 -9.06 37.96 35.13
CA ALA A 397 -8.46 36.94 34.26
C ALA A 397 -6.93 36.93 34.36
N GLN A 398 -6.27 38.09 34.41
CA GLN A 398 -4.81 38.20 34.54
C GLN A 398 -4.31 37.69 35.90
N GLN A 399 -5.00 38.05 36.99
CA GLN A 399 -4.63 37.57 38.33
C GLN A 399 -4.85 36.05 38.47
N LEU A 400 -5.95 35.52 37.90
CA LEU A 400 -6.20 34.08 37.86
C LEU A 400 -5.15 33.37 37.00
N ALA A 401 -4.81 33.90 35.82
CA ALA A 401 -3.78 33.35 34.96
C ALA A 401 -2.42 33.29 35.69
N PHE A 402 -2.02 34.36 36.38
CA PHE A 402 -0.81 34.39 37.19
C PHE A 402 -0.78 33.37 38.33
N GLN A 403 -1.93 33.14 38.97
CA GLN A 403 -2.05 32.20 40.09
C GLN A 403 -2.11 30.73 39.63
N LEU A 404 -2.72 30.45 38.46
CA LEU A 404 -2.94 29.10 37.96
C LEU A 404 -1.82 28.63 37.02
N ASN A 405 -1.61 29.35 35.92
CA ASN A 405 -0.70 28.94 34.84
C ASN A 405 0.62 29.72 34.84
N GLY A 406 0.64 30.89 35.47
CA GLY A 406 1.69 31.89 35.30
C GLY A 406 1.59 32.61 33.96
N PHE A 407 2.43 33.61 33.75
CA PHE A 407 2.62 34.24 32.44
C PHE A 407 4.11 34.32 32.10
N ASN A 408 4.41 34.21 30.81
CA ASN A 408 5.78 34.39 30.32
C ASN A 408 6.20 35.86 30.51
N VAL A 409 7.24 36.11 31.30
CA VAL A 409 7.76 37.45 31.56
C VAL A 409 8.80 37.84 30.51
N THR A 410 9.70 36.91 30.21
CA THR A 410 10.78 37.11 29.26
C THR A 410 11.35 35.76 28.84
N ASP A 411 12.00 35.73 27.68
CA ASP A 411 12.75 34.57 27.24
C ASP A 411 14.24 34.80 27.49
N VAL A 412 14.86 33.89 28.24
CA VAL A 412 16.30 33.90 28.47
C VAL A 412 16.96 32.99 27.45
N ARG A 413 17.81 33.58 26.60
CA ARG A 413 18.63 32.82 25.67
C ARG A 413 19.90 32.34 26.36
N GLN A 414 20.09 31.03 26.39
CA GLN A 414 21.32 30.40 26.83
C GLN A 414 21.91 29.64 25.65
N ASP A 415 22.97 30.23 25.06
CA ASP A 415 23.65 29.71 23.88
C ASP A 415 22.70 29.56 22.67
N VAL A 416 22.43 28.32 22.25
CA VAL A 416 21.48 27.99 21.18
C VAL A 416 20.05 27.70 21.67
N ARG A 417 19.80 27.74 22.98
CA ARG A 417 18.48 27.46 23.58
C ARG A 417 17.81 28.74 24.04
N SER A 418 16.48 28.79 23.92
CA SER A 418 15.65 29.81 24.52
C SER A 418 14.80 29.17 25.62
N VAL A 419 14.81 29.75 26.82
CA VAL A 419 14.05 29.26 27.97
C VAL A 419 13.09 30.34 28.41
N GLN A 420 11.80 30.01 28.48
CA GLN A 420 10.77 30.94 28.94
C GLN A 420 10.85 31.10 30.46
N VAL A 421 10.90 32.35 30.93
CA VAL A 421 10.84 32.68 32.36
C VAL A 421 9.38 32.95 32.72
N ILE A 422 8.73 31.96 33.32
CA ILE A 422 7.34 32.05 33.75
C ILE A 422 7.29 32.58 35.17
N ALA A 423 6.65 33.73 35.37
CA ALA A 423 6.29 34.18 36.71
C ALA A 423 4.93 33.61 37.08
N ARG A 424 4.89 32.94 38.24
CA ARG A 424 3.69 32.35 38.81
C ARG A 424 3.64 32.59 40.32
N SER A 425 2.46 32.47 40.89
CA SER A 425 2.31 32.48 42.35
C SER A 425 3.13 31.36 43.00
N ALA A 426 3.77 31.66 44.15
CA ALA A 426 4.63 30.71 44.88
C ALA A 426 3.85 29.63 45.66
N ARG A 427 2.51 29.64 45.62
CA ARG A 427 1.69 28.63 46.30
C ARG A 427 1.70 27.34 45.49
N GLU A 428 2.40 26.33 46.00
CA GLU A 428 2.35 24.96 45.47
C GLU A 428 1.17 24.19 46.07
N GLY A 429 0.43 23.47 45.22
CA GLY A 429 -0.72 22.65 45.58
C GLY A 429 -1.97 23.12 44.84
N GLY A 430 -2.62 22.20 44.12
CA GLY A 430 -3.88 22.44 43.42
C GLY A 430 -4.93 22.98 44.36
N LEU A 431 -5.06 24.30 44.41
CA LEU A 431 -6.09 24.96 45.18
C LEU A 431 -7.42 24.58 44.55
N LEU A 432 -8.36 24.12 45.38
CA LEU A 432 -9.77 24.19 45.03
C LEU A 432 -10.04 25.63 44.58
N PRO A 433 -10.67 25.88 43.41
CA PRO A 433 -10.83 27.22 42.89
C PRO A 433 -11.53 28.19 43.87
N GLU A 434 -12.31 27.63 44.80
CA GLU A 434 -12.98 28.32 45.90
C GLU A 434 -12.01 29.01 46.88
N ALA A 435 -10.79 28.51 47.02
CA ALA A 435 -9.75 29.05 47.90
C ALA A 435 -8.88 30.13 47.23
N LEU A 436 -9.18 30.49 45.98
CA LEU A 436 -8.47 31.55 45.25
C LEU A 436 -8.94 32.93 45.71
N GLU A 437 -7.96 33.76 46.08
CA GLU A 437 -8.17 35.14 46.48
C GLU A 437 -7.58 36.07 45.42
N LEU A 438 -8.35 37.09 45.01
CA LEU A 438 -7.89 38.16 44.13
C LEU A 438 -7.67 39.43 44.95
N LYS A 439 -6.80 40.31 44.45
CA LYS A 439 -6.55 41.62 45.05
C LYS A 439 -7.23 42.71 44.24
N THR A 440 -7.97 43.57 44.93
CA THR A 440 -8.50 44.83 44.39
C THR A 440 -7.39 45.87 44.26
N ALA A 441 -7.63 46.95 43.52
CA ALA A 441 -6.69 48.07 43.39
C ALA A 441 -6.30 48.68 44.75
N ASP A 442 -7.23 48.67 45.71
CA ASP A 442 -7.01 49.15 47.09
C ASP A 442 -6.24 48.14 47.98
N GLY A 443 -5.82 47.00 47.43
CA GLY A 443 -5.10 45.95 48.15
C GLY A 443 -5.98 45.01 49.00
N ARG A 444 -7.30 45.22 49.03
CA ARG A 444 -8.23 44.29 49.70
C ARG A 444 -8.26 42.96 48.96
N LYS A 445 -8.31 41.86 49.72
CA LYS A 445 -8.46 40.51 49.19
C LYS A 445 -9.94 40.16 49.06
N VAL A 446 -10.30 39.58 47.93
CA VAL A 446 -11.66 39.18 47.59
C VAL A 446 -11.65 37.72 47.16
N ALA A 447 -12.51 36.91 47.75
CA ALA A 447 -12.65 35.50 47.37
C ALA A 447 -13.37 35.37 46.02
N LEU A 448 -13.03 34.34 45.24
CA LEU A 448 -13.62 34.12 43.92
C LEU A 448 -15.16 34.04 43.94
N SER A 449 -15.72 33.41 44.97
CA SER A 449 -17.17 33.29 45.19
C SER A 449 -17.91 34.61 45.40
N GLN A 450 -17.20 35.69 45.73
CA GLN A 450 -17.79 37.02 45.86
C GLN A 450 -17.93 37.74 44.52
N LEU A 451 -17.15 37.32 43.51
CA LEU A 451 -17.09 37.94 42.19
C LEU A 451 -18.11 37.37 41.21
N GLY A 452 -18.66 36.19 41.49
CA GLY A 452 -19.58 35.49 40.61
C GLY A 452 -19.90 34.09 41.10
N GLU A 453 -20.63 33.35 40.27
CA GLU A 453 -20.92 31.94 40.50
C GLU A 453 -19.85 31.07 39.86
N LEU A 454 -19.29 30.14 40.63
CA LEU A 454 -18.36 29.15 40.12
C LEU A 454 -19.16 27.88 39.79
N SER A 455 -19.32 27.57 38.52
CA SER A 455 -20.02 26.37 38.04
C SER A 455 -19.05 25.41 37.36
N ILE A 456 -19.28 24.10 37.51
CA ILE A 456 -18.55 23.08 36.73
C ILE A 456 -19.38 22.79 35.49
N ARG A 457 -18.80 22.98 34.31
CA ARG A 457 -19.43 22.66 33.02
C ARG A 457 -18.58 21.64 32.29
N TYR A 458 -19.23 20.82 31.47
CA TYR A 458 -18.56 19.80 30.67
C TYR A 458 -18.35 20.33 29.26
N GLU A 459 -17.12 20.33 28.79
CA GLU A 459 -16.74 20.83 27.48
C GLU A 459 -16.10 19.74 26.63
N ASP A 460 -16.17 19.93 25.32
CA ASP A 460 -15.46 19.07 24.36
C ASP A 460 -13.99 19.52 24.33
N PRO A 461 -13.02 18.75 24.89
CA PRO A 461 -11.62 19.18 24.97
C PRO A 461 -10.94 19.23 23.59
N VAL A 462 -11.47 18.49 22.62
CA VAL A 462 -10.98 18.41 21.25
C VAL A 462 -12.16 18.43 20.29
N ILE A 463 -12.11 19.32 19.30
CA ILE A 463 -13.06 19.35 18.18
C ILE A 463 -12.27 19.16 16.89
N LYS A 464 -12.48 18.03 16.22
CA LYS A 464 -11.85 17.76 14.92
C LYS A 464 -12.70 18.31 13.79
N ARG A 465 -12.04 18.83 12.77
CA ARG A 465 -12.69 19.42 11.59
C ARG A 465 -12.14 18.79 10.31
N TYR A 466 -13.02 18.51 9.37
CA TYR A 466 -12.71 18.01 8.04
C TYR A 466 -13.31 18.98 7.03
N ASN A 467 -12.48 19.52 6.13
CA ASN A 467 -12.90 20.57 5.18
C ASN A 467 -13.64 21.76 5.84
N ARG A 468 -13.16 22.18 7.03
CA ARG A 468 -13.73 23.27 7.87
C ARG A 468 -15.05 22.96 8.56
N GLU A 469 -15.55 21.73 8.48
CA GLU A 469 -16.77 21.28 9.14
C GLU A 469 -16.43 20.35 10.33
N PRO A 470 -17.07 20.47 11.50
CA PRO A 470 -16.89 19.53 12.59
C PRO A 470 -17.24 18.10 12.16
N PHE A 471 -16.45 17.13 12.61
CA PHE A 471 -16.75 15.73 12.39
C PHE A 471 -16.33 14.87 13.59
N LEU A 472 -17.00 13.74 13.74
CA LEU A 472 -16.65 12.68 14.68
C LEU A 472 -16.60 11.39 13.90
N ALA A 473 -15.43 10.78 13.89
CA ALA A 473 -15.28 9.47 13.30
C ALA A 473 -15.65 8.38 14.31
N VAL A 474 -16.30 7.34 13.80
CA VAL A 474 -16.50 6.08 14.49
C VAL A 474 -15.58 5.06 13.85
N HIS A 475 -14.70 4.47 14.64
CA HIS A 475 -13.63 3.60 14.20
C HIS A 475 -13.86 2.18 14.72
N ALA A 476 -13.39 1.19 13.97
CA ALA A 476 -13.26 -0.19 14.45
C ALA A 476 -12.07 -0.88 13.79
N ASP A 477 -11.51 -1.86 14.51
CA ASP A 477 -10.67 -2.90 13.91
C ASP A 477 -11.52 -4.03 13.33
N VAL A 478 -10.89 -4.89 12.54
CA VAL A 478 -11.55 -6.02 11.87
C VAL A 478 -10.79 -7.31 12.15
N GLN A 479 -11.54 -8.37 12.45
CA GLN A 479 -11.01 -9.72 12.62
C GLN A 479 -11.78 -10.72 11.74
N GLY A 480 -11.08 -11.67 11.14
CA GLY A 480 -11.69 -12.75 10.35
C GLY A 480 -12.23 -12.35 8.96
N ALA A 481 -12.17 -11.08 8.58
CA ALA A 481 -12.62 -10.57 7.28
C ALA A 481 -11.70 -9.45 6.75
N GLN A 482 -11.86 -9.07 5.47
CA GLN A 482 -11.16 -7.90 4.93
C GLN A 482 -11.91 -6.60 5.26
N PRO A 483 -11.19 -5.50 5.54
CA PRO A 483 -11.81 -4.22 5.87
C PRO A 483 -12.81 -3.66 4.85
N PRO A 484 -12.59 -3.76 3.52
CA PRO A 484 -13.58 -3.29 2.55
C PRO A 484 -14.90 -4.06 2.63
N ASP A 485 -14.84 -5.38 2.80
CA ASP A 485 -16.04 -6.24 2.86
C ASP A 485 -16.89 -5.88 4.08
N VAL A 486 -16.25 -5.69 5.25
CA VAL A 486 -16.94 -5.28 6.49
C VAL A 486 -17.50 -3.86 6.38
N THR A 487 -16.75 -2.93 5.79
CA THR A 487 -17.21 -1.55 5.59
C THR A 487 -18.46 -1.50 4.72
N HIS A 488 -18.49 -2.26 3.61
CA HIS A 488 -19.63 -2.30 2.71
C HIS A 488 -20.84 -3.01 3.33
N ALA A 489 -20.63 -4.06 4.13
CA ALA A 489 -21.71 -4.71 4.87
C ALA A 489 -22.37 -3.74 5.87
N ILE A 490 -21.58 -3.08 6.71
CA ILE A 490 -22.09 -2.10 7.68
C ILE A 490 -22.76 -0.92 6.97
N TRP A 491 -22.21 -0.46 5.84
CA TRP A 491 -22.82 0.61 5.05
C TRP A 491 -24.19 0.23 4.48
N ALA A 492 -24.40 -1.04 4.12
CA ALA A 492 -25.69 -1.54 3.66
C ALA A 492 -26.72 -1.57 4.81
N ASP A 493 -26.29 -1.95 6.02
CA ASP A 493 -27.14 -1.97 7.21
C ASP A 493 -27.47 -0.54 7.71
N MET A 494 -26.63 0.45 7.38
CA MET A 494 -26.80 1.85 7.77
C MET A 494 -27.79 2.63 6.90
N GLN A 495 -28.36 2.05 5.85
CA GLN A 495 -29.22 2.78 4.90
C GLN A 495 -30.48 3.37 5.54
N SER A 496 -31.05 2.72 6.56
CA SER A 496 -32.17 3.28 7.33
C SER A 496 -31.76 4.54 8.10
N LEU A 497 -30.63 4.47 8.81
CA LEU A 497 -30.08 5.60 9.56
C LEU A 497 -29.76 6.79 8.63
N LEU A 498 -29.18 6.51 7.45
CA LEU A 498 -28.86 7.55 6.45
C LEU A 498 -30.12 8.30 5.97
N ALA A 499 -31.27 7.63 5.90
CA ALA A 499 -32.53 8.25 5.49
C ALA A 499 -33.17 9.12 6.59
N GLU A 500 -32.86 8.86 7.86
CA GLU A 500 -33.39 9.57 9.03
C GLU A 500 -32.49 10.72 9.51
N LEU A 501 -31.35 10.95 8.84
CA LEU A 501 -30.41 12.00 9.23
C LEU A 501 -31.05 13.40 9.18
N PRO A 502 -30.84 14.25 10.21
CA PRO A 502 -31.30 15.63 10.18
C PRO A 502 -30.65 16.43 9.04
N PRO A 503 -31.33 17.47 8.51
CA PRO A 503 -30.75 18.33 7.49
C PRO A 503 -29.43 18.94 7.95
N GLY A 504 -28.41 18.90 7.08
CA GLY A 504 -27.07 19.41 7.39
C GLY A 504 -26.13 18.38 8.02
N TYR A 505 -26.59 17.14 8.24
CA TYR A 505 -25.74 16.03 8.65
C TYR A 505 -25.50 15.07 7.49
N ARG A 506 -24.30 14.48 7.46
CA ARG A 506 -23.96 13.40 6.52
C ARG A 506 -22.99 12.42 7.15
N ILE A 507 -22.95 11.21 6.62
CA ILE A 507 -21.97 10.19 7.00
C ILE A 507 -21.13 9.86 5.77
N ASP A 508 -19.82 10.04 5.89
CA ASP A 508 -18.85 9.71 4.83
C ASP A 508 -18.04 8.48 5.23
N ILE A 509 -17.83 7.57 4.28
CA ILE A 509 -16.92 6.42 4.47
C ILE A 509 -15.47 6.93 4.58
N GLY A 510 -14.74 6.42 5.56
CA GLY A 510 -13.31 6.67 5.79
C GLY A 510 -12.49 5.39 5.76
N GLY A 511 -11.27 5.46 6.29
CA GLY A 511 -10.41 4.29 6.49
C GLY A 511 -9.88 3.70 5.18
N SER A 512 -9.81 2.37 5.11
CA SER A 512 -9.21 1.64 4.00
C SER A 512 -9.94 1.82 2.66
N VAL A 513 -11.28 1.90 2.69
CA VAL A 513 -12.11 2.08 1.49
C VAL A 513 -11.89 3.45 0.87
N GLU A 514 -11.81 4.52 1.67
CA GLU A 514 -11.51 5.86 1.16
C GLU A 514 -10.13 5.93 0.49
N GLN A 515 -9.10 5.34 1.12
CA GLN A 515 -7.74 5.34 0.55
C GLN A 515 -7.68 4.52 -0.74
N SER A 516 -8.36 3.38 -0.79
CA SER A 516 -8.45 2.54 -1.99
C SER A 516 -9.22 3.26 -3.12
N GLY A 517 -10.34 3.93 -2.79
CA GLY A 517 -11.10 4.71 -3.76
C GLY A 517 -10.30 5.89 -4.35
N LYS A 518 -9.52 6.59 -3.51
CA LYS A 518 -8.59 7.64 -3.99
C LYS A 518 -7.55 7.06 -4.94
N ALA A 519 -6.94 5.93 -4.58
CA ALA A 519 -5.98 5.24 -5.42
C ALA A 519 -6.57 4.82 -6.78
N ASP A 520 -7.71 4.13 -6.76
CA ASP A 520 -8.40 3.65 -7.94
C ASP A 520 -8.79 4.81 -8.85
N SER A 521 -9.32 5.90 -8.28
CA SER A 521 -9.68 7.09 -9.05
C SER A 521 -8.48 7.72 -9.77
N SER A 522 -7.31 7.75 -9.13
CA SER A 522 -6.09 8.27 -9.74
C SER A 522 -5.54 7.35 -10.84
N ILE A 523 -5.65 6.03 -10.68
CA ILE A 523 -5.26 5.05 -11.70
C ILE A 523 -6.21 5.10 -12.90
N GLN A 524 -7.53 5.11 -12.66
CA GLN A 524 -8.57 5.13 -13.71
C GLN A 524 -8.44 6.36 -14.60
N LYS A 525 -8.08 7.52 -14.07
CA LYS A 525 -7.81 8.74 -14.87
C LYS A 525 -6.73 8.54 -15.93
N LEU A 526 -5.76 7.66 -15.69
CA LEU A 526 -4.63 7.39 -16.59
C LEU A 526 -4.84 6.15 -17.48
N GLN A 527 -5.85 5.31 -17.19
CA GLN A 527 -6.16 4.14 -18.01
C GLN A 527 -6.45 4.46 -19.49
N PRO A 528 -7.17 5.54 -19.86
CA PRO A 528 -7.36 5.89 -21.27
C PRO A 528 -6.04 6.14 -22.00
N LEU A 529 -5.07 6.79 -21.35
CA LEU A 529 -3.74 7.03 -21.91
C LEU A 529 -2.97 5.71 -22.08
N MET A 530 -3.01 4.82 -21.09
CA MET A 530 -2.42 3.47 -21.19
C MET A 530 -2.99 2.72 -22.39
N LEU A 531 -4.32 2.64 -22.50
CA LEU A 531 -4.98 1.95 -23.61
C LEU A 531 -4.62 2.59 -24.95
N ALA A 532 -4.60 3.92 -25.05
CA ALA A 532 -4.19 4.61 -26.26
C ALA A 532 -2.75 4.25 -26.67
N LEU A 533 -1.79 4.30 -25.73
CA LEU A 533 -0.39 3.94 -25.99
C LEU A 533 -0.24 2.47 -26.40
N MET A 534 -0.91 1.55 -25.70
CA MET A 534 -0.91 0.13 -26.04
C MET A 534 -1.49 -0.10 -27.44
N LEU A 535 -2.64 0.49 -27.75
CA LEU A 535 -3.27 0.39 -29.07
C LEU A 535 -2.36 0.93 -30.17
N ILE A 536 -1.71 2.07 -29.94
CA ILE A 536 -0.75 2.65 -30.88
C ILE A 536 0.41 1.69 -31.13
N PHE A 537 1.05 1.16 -30.09
CA PHE A 537 2.17 0.23 -30.24
C PHE A 537 1.78 -1.08 -30.93
N ILE A 538 0.64 -1.68 -30.56
CA ILE A 538 0.15 -2.90 -31.19
C ILE A 538 -0.22 -2.63 -32.65
N MET A 539 -0.89 -1.51 -32.96
CA MET A 539 -1.29 -1.15 -34.33
C MET A 539 -0.07 -0.84 -35.22
N LEU A 540 0.95 -0.15 -34.69
CA LEU A 540 2.19 0.11 -35.41
C LEU A 540 2.92 -1.17 -35.80
N GLN A 541 2.89 -2.19 -34.94
CA GLN A 541 3.47 -3.50 -35.22
C GLN A 541 2.60 -4.33 -36.16
N MET A 542 1.32 -4.54 -35.83
CA MET A 542 0.45 -5.46 -36.56
C MET A 542 -0.03 -4.92 -37.90
N ARG A 543 -0.04 -3.58 -38.07
CA ARG A 543 -0.52 -2.85 -39.27
C ARG A 543 -1.87 -3.31 -39.80
N SER A 544 -2.69 -3.94 -38.96
CA SER A 544 -3.95 -4.57 -39.33
C SER A 544 -4.90 -4.58 -38.14
N PHE A 545 -6.14 -4.16 -38.36
CA PHE A 545 -7.16 -4.14 -37.29
C PHE A 545 -7.45 -5.53 -36.73
N THR A 546 -7.49 -6.55 -37.59
CA THR A 546 -7.72 -7.95 -37.17
C THR A 546 -6.57 -8.46 -36.30
N GLY A 547 -5.32 -8.20 -36.69
CA GLY A 547 -4.15 -8.58 -35.91
C GLY A 547 -4.13 -7.89 -34.55
N THR A 548 -4.40 -6.59 -34.51
CA THR A 548 -4.51 -5.81 -33.27
C THR A 548 -5.61 -6.35 -32.35
N PHE A 549 -6.78 -6.68 -32.89
CA PHE A 549 -7.88 -7.26 -32.10
C PHE A 549 -7.50 -8.62 -31.50
N VAL A 550 -6.86 -9.50 -32.27
CA VAL A 550 -6.40 -10.81 -31.77
C VAL A 550 -5.42 -10.65 -30.61
N VAL A 551 -4.48 -9.72 -30.71
CA VAL A 551 -3.51 -9.44 -29.63
C VAL A 551 -4.20 -8.90 -28.38
N ILE A 552 -5.14 -7.97 -28.51
CA ILE A 552 -5.86 -7.42 -27.36
C ILE A 552 -6.78 -8.47 -26.73
N ALA A 553 -7.39 -9.34 -27.54
CA ALA A 553 -8.27 -10.40 -27.05
C ALA A 553 -7.53 -11.43 -26.17
N THR A 554 -6.21 -11.57 -26.29
CA THR A 554 -5.44 -12.47 -25.42
C THR A 554 -5.08 -11.86 -24.07
N ALA A 555 -5.09 -10.54 -23.92
CA ALA A 555 -4.75 -9.87 -22.66
C ALA A 555 -5.64 -10.30 -21.47
N PRO A 556 -6.98 -10.35 -21.57
CA PRO A 556 -7.85 -10.80 -20.48
C PRO A 556 -7.69 -12.28 -20.11
N LEU A 557 -7.16 -13.12 -21.00
CA LEU A 557 -7.05 -14.57 -20.75
C LEU A 557 -6.11 -14.90 -19.58
N GLY A 558 -5.18 -14.01 -19.26
CA GLY A 558 -4.32 -14.13 -18.07
C GLY A 558 -5.12 -14.15 -16.75
N LEU A 559 -6.33 -13.58 -16.73
CA LEU A 559 -7.20 -13.57 -15.56
C LEU A 559 -7.58 -14.99 -15.12
N VAL A 560 -7.73 -15.93 -16.05
CA VAL A 560 -8.14 -17.31 -15.75
C VAL A 560 -7.10 -18.00 -14.85
N GLY A 561 -5.82 -17.89 -15.23
CA GLY A 561 -4.72 -18.43 -14.43
C GLY A 561 -4.53 -17.69 -13.11
N ALA A 562 -4.67 -16.35 -13.12
CA ALA A 562 -4.54 -15.54 -11.92
C ALA A 562 -5.60 -15.87 -10.86
N VAL A 563 -6.87 -15.96 -11.26
CA VAL A 563 -7.99 -16.31 -10.35
C VAL A 563 -7.81 -17.72 -9.82
N ALA A 564 -7.47 -18.69 -10.68
CA ALA A 564 -7.23 -20.06 -10.24
C ALA A 564 -6.11 -20.14 -9.20
N ALA A 565 -5.00 -19.42 -9.40
CA ALA A 565 -3.91 -19.36 -8.44
C ALA A 565 -4.31 -18.68 -7.11
N LEU A 566 -4.99 -17.54 -7.17
CA LEU A 566 -5.46 -16.83 -5.97
C LEU A 566 -6.41 -17.69 -5.13
N LEU A 567 -7.33 -18.41 -5.77
CA LEU A 567 -8.25 -19.33 -5.10
C LEU A 567 -7.51 -20.55 -4.52
N LEU A 568 -6.56 -21.13 -5.26
CA LEU A 568 -5.80 -22.29 -4.81
C LEU A 568 -4.94 -21.99 -3.57
N PHE A 569 -4.34 -20.80 -3.51
CA PHE A 569 -3.48 -20.36 -2.40
C PHE A 569 -4.20 -19.52 -1.34
N ASN A 570 -5.53 -19.36 -1.48
CA ASN A 570 -6.36 -18.53 -0.61
C ASN A 570 -5.78 -17.12 -0.38
N GLN A 571 -5.35 -16.47 -1.46
CA GLN A 571 -4.74 -15.13 -1.43
C GLN A 571 -5.75 -14.08 -1.89
N PRO A 572 -5.82 -12.91 -1.21
CA PRO A 572 -6.68 -11.83 -1.64
C PRO A 572 -6.14 -11.15 -2.90
N PHE A 573 -7.05 -10.57 -3.69
CA PHE A 573 -6.68 -9.74 -4.83
C PHE A 573 -6.11 -8.41 -4.35
N GLY A 574 -4.79 -8.30 -4.52
CA GLY A 574 -3.90 -7.22 -4.07
C GLY A 574 -3.56 -6.16 -5.12
N PHE A 575 -3.06 -5.00 -4.67
CA PHE A 575 -2.28 -4.11 -5.54
C PHE A 575 -1.08 -4.84 -6.18
N THR A 576 -0.43 -5.74 -5.43
CA THR A 576 0.65 -6.59 -5.95
C THR A 576 0.15 -7.61 -6.99
N ALA A 577 -1.05 -8.16 -6.80
CA ALA A 577 -1.68 -9.05 -7.77
C ALA A 577 -2.08 -8.31 -9.05
N LEU A 578 -2.57 -7.07 -8.92
CA LEU A 578 -2.86 -6.18 -10.05
C LEU A 578 -1.61 -5.91 -10.90
N LEU A 579 -0.47 -5.59 -10.25
CA LEU A 579 0.82 -5.43 -10.92
C LEU A 579 1.24 -6.70 -11.68
N GLY A 580 1.10 -7.87 -11.05
CA GLY A 580 1.37 -9.16 -11.68
C GLY A 580 0.48 -9.44 -12.88
N LEU A 581 -0.82 -9.10 -12.79
CA LEU A 581 -1.78 -9.27 -13.88
C LEU A 581 -1.46 -8.37 -15.07
N ILE A 582 -1.06 -7.12 -14.83
CA ILE A 582 -0.60 -6.19 -15.88
C ILE A 582 0.65 -6.75 -16.57
N GLY A 583 1.64 -7.20 -15.79
CA GLY A 583 2.84 -7.84 -16.33
C GLY A 583 2.55 -9.08 -17.16
N LEU A 584 1.68 -9.97 -16.66
CA LEU A 584 1.23 -11.17 -17.37
C LEU A 584 0.52 -10.83 -18.68
N SER A 585 -0.34 -9.81 -18.66
CA SER A 585 -1.02 -9.31 -19.84
C SER A 585 -0.04 -8.81 -20.90
N GLY A 586 1.00 -8.07 -20.48
CA GLY A 586 2.12 -7.65 -21.34
C GLY A 586 2.82 -8.81 -22.03
N ILE A 587 3.18 -9.86 -21.28
CA ILE A 587 3.81 -11.08 -21.81
C ILE A 587 2.92 -11.76 -22.84
N LEU A 588 1.63 -11.95 -22.51
CA LEU A 588 0.69 -12.63 -23.39
C LEU A 588 0.53 -11.89 -24.71
N MET A 589 0.39 -10.56 -24.67
CA MET A 589 0.32 -9.75 -25.88
C MET A 589 1.61 -9.83 -26.69
N ARG A 590 2.78 -9.77 -26.05
CA ARG A 590 4.09 -9.92 -26.72
C ARG A 590 4.19 -11.27 -27.43
N ASN A 591 3.89 -12.37 -26.75
CA ASN A 591 3.96 -13.71 -27.34
C ASN A 591 2.95 -13.88 -28.47
N THR A 592 1.77 -13.27 -28.35
CA THR A 592 0.76 -13.26 -29.41
C THR A 592 1.24 -12.47 -30.62
N MET A 593 1.90 -11.32 -30.44
CA MET A 593 2.46 -10.53 -31.53
C MET A 593 3.55 -11.29 -32.29
N ILE A 594 4.46 -11.96 -31.59
CA ILE A 594 5.52 -12.78 -32.22
C ILE A 594 4.89 -13.93 -33.02
N LEU A 595 3.93 -14.65 -32.44
CA LEU A 595 3.24 -15.75 -33.10
C LEU A 595 2.47 -15.27 -34.34
N ALA A 596 1.72 -14.17 -34.22
CA ALA A 596 0.93 -13.63 -35.31
C ALA A 596 1.83 -13.13 -36.46
N GLN A 597 2.97 -12.51 -36.14
CA GLN A 597 3.95 -12.12 -37.16
C GLN A 597 4.53 -13.34 -37.88
N GLN A 598 4.94 -14.38 -37.13
CA GLN A 598 5.48 -15.59 -37.73
C GLN A 598 4.47 -16.28 -38.65
N VAL A 599 3.18 -16.28 -38.28
CA VAL A 599 2.10 -16.79 -39.13
C VAL A 599 1.96 -15.97 -40.41
N GLN A 600 2.03 -14.64 -40.33
CA GLN A 600 1.97 -13.78 -41.49
C GLN A 600 3.18 -13.97 -42.42
N ASP A 601 4.39 -14.02 -41.88
CA ASP A 601 5.62 -14.26 -42.65
C ASP A 601 5.58 -15.63 -43.36
N ASN A 602 4.96 -16.63 -42.72
CA ASN A 602 4.74 -17.94 -43.32
C ASN A 602 3.74 -17.88 -44.49
N PHE A 603 2.68 -17.07 -44.39
CA PHE A 603 1.76 -16.85 -45.51
C PHE A 603 2.43 -16.10 -46.66
N ASP A 604 3.21 -15.06 -46.35
CA ASP A 604 3.91 -14.24 -47.34
C ASP A 604 5.00 -15.04 -48.08
N SER A 605 5.58 -16.06 -47.43
CA SER A 605 6.51 -17.02 -48.05
C SER A 605 5.82 -18.14 -48.84
N GLY A 606 4.50 -18.10 -48.99
CA GLY A 606 3.74 -18.99 -49.87
C GLY A 606 3.33 -20.33 -49.27
N MET A 607 3.45 -20.51 -47.95
CA MET A 607 2.86 -21.68 -47.29
C MET A 607 1.33 -21.55 -47.25
N GLN A 608 0.62 -22.52 -47.83
CA GLN A 608 -0.84 -22.50 -47.87
C GLN A 608 -1.45 -22.75 -46.49
N ALA A 609 -2.58 -22.08 -46.20
CA ALA A 609 -3.42 -22.41 -45.05
C ALA A 609 -3.99 -23.82 -45.24
N GLY A 610 -3.46 -24.79 -44.51
CA GLY A 610 -3.97 -26.17 -44.46
C GLY A 610 -5.31 -26.31 -43.75
#